data_AF-A0A7Y9AU84-F1
#
_entry.id   AF-A0A7Y9AU84-F1
#
_cell.length_a   1.000
_cell.length_b   1.000
_cell.length_c   1.000
_cell.angle_alpha   90.00
_cell.angle_beta   90.00
_cell.angle_gamma   90.00
#
_symmetry.space_group_name_H-M   'P 1'
#
loop_
_entity.id
_entity.type
_entity.pdbx_description
1 polymer ?
#
loop_
_entity_poly.entity_id
_entity_poly.type
_entity_poly.pdbx_seq_one_letter_code
_entity_poly.pdbx_strand_id
1 'polypeptide(L)'
;MNPSRTPRSQRSTGPAARLTARLTAHLTATVLAVATVAAGTVAASAPAQAAFNPFMTYQGTSVNNARIPATVVDIATNTNVKFDRGTYYVDDVLNGTLGAVTTTGGVYTGDGDVDLTGHLGTVKVVAKLYSGKYMVQSVVKYLRAVPLETTGIPAGFPTADTTGVPDGTVLQPSTDLDIWEPGAVLDGLDVQGCLTVHVPGVTVRNSRITCQDATLRAVALTDAPGFVMEDSEIVSDGSAEVAIGWSGYTLRRVEVRGTQDGPRLGDDVTITDSYVHDLVRDPAVHTDALQSTSGARILVRHNTLDPRVQGSEDFLNSAVQLGTETGAKRLESVRFEQNFFNGGSYSVNVSCAANVQDVVFADNQFGHGNRYGAATAPAGVTFTGNRWFDTQHEIAVAPAVC
;
A
#
# COMPACT_ATOMS: atom_id res chain seq x y z
N MET A 1 11.32 -39.81 42.77
CA MET A 1 11.84 -39.25 44.04
C MET A 1 11.48 -37.78 44.09
N ASN A 2 10.42 -37.45 44.83
CA ASN A 2 10.15 -36.11 45.36
C ASN A 2 11.03 -35.96 46.65
N PRO A 3 11.20 -34.80 47.34
CA PRO A 3 10.10 -33.86 47.53
C PRO A 3 10.42 -32.36 47.74
N SER A 4 9.38 -31.55 47.49
CA SER A 4 8.81 -30.51 48.38
C SER A 4 9.70 -29.36 48.90
N ARG A 5 9.25 -28.11 48.90
CA ARG A 5 8.14 -27.64 49.74
C ARG A 5 7.48 -26.34 49.22
N THR A 6 6.16 -26.39 49.21
CA THR A 6 5.18 -25.30 49.18
C THR A 6 4.92 -24.76 50.62
N PRO A 7 3.80 -24.08 50.94
CA PRO A 7 3.60 -22.62 50.97
C PRO A 7 3.05 -22.14 52.34
N ARG A 8 2.67 -20.85 52.51
CA ARG A 8 1.64 -20.33 53.46
C ARG A 8 1.51 -18.81 53.26
N SER A 9 0.38 -18.23 52.81
CA SER A 9 -0.97 -18.08 53.39
C SER A 9 -1.10 -16.96 54.44
N GLN A 10 -2.05 -16.04 54.21
CA GLN A 10 -3.11 -15.50 55.11
C GLN A 10 -3.44 -14.04 54.68
N ARG A 11 -4.60 -13.73 54.08
CA ARG A 11 -5.95 -13.50 54.65
C ARG A 11 -6.03 -12.45 55.78
N SER A 12 -6.77 -11.37 55.53
CA SER A 12 -7.70 -10.66 56.46
C SER A 12 -8.16 -9.34 55.80
N THR A 13 -9.37 -9.18 55.24
CA THR A 13 -10.68 -8.81 55.85
C THR A 13 -10.68 -7.58 56.77
N GLY A 14 -11.47 -6.56 56.41
CA GLY A 14 -12.30 -5.78 57.37
C GLY A 14 -12.12 -4.25 57.40
N PRO A 15 -13.17 -3.47 57.78
CA PRO A 15 -13.48 -2.17 57.15
C PRO A 15 -13.54 -0.93 58.09
N ALA A 16 -13.71 0.24 57.45
CA ALA A 16 -14.43 1.46 57.87
C ALA A 16 -14.05 2.21 59.17
N ALA A 17 -13.78 3.52 59.04
CA ALA A 17 -14.19 4.52 60.04
C ALA A 17 -14.36 5.92 59.40
N ARG A 18 -15.59 6.43 59.50
CA ARG A 18 -15.97 7.83 59.28
C ARG A 18 -15.37 8.70 60.39
N LEU A 19 -14.89 9.91 60.04
CA LEU A 19 -14.73 10.98 61.02
C LEU A 19 -15.67 12.14 60.69
N THR A 20 -16.71 12.26 61.50
CA THR A 20 -17.56 13.43 61.67
C THR A 20 -16.86 14.41 62.61
N ALA A 21 -16.75 15.68 62.22
CA ALA A 21 -16.52 16.77 63.18
C ALA A 21 -17.62 17.83 62.99
N ARG A 22 -18.45 17.93 64.03
CA ARG A 22 -19.47 18.97 64.23
C ARG A 22 -18.76 20.28 64.58
N LEU A 23 -19.19 21.40 64.00
CA LEU A 23 -19.05 22.71 64.63
C LEU A 23 -20.44 23.30 64.85
N THR A 24 -20.66 23.68 66.10
CA THR A 24 -21.87 24.19 66.73
C THR A 24 -22.20 25.61 66.31
N ALA A 25 -23.49 25.85 66.11
CA ALA A 25 -24.09 27.16 65.88
C ALA A 25 -24.19 27.97 67.18
N HIS A 26 -23.87 29.26 67.11
CA HIS A 26 -24.37 30.27 68.05
C HIS A 26 -25.10 31.35 67.26
N LEU A 27 -26.41 31.44 67.53
CA LEU A 27 -27.29 32.52 67.09
C LEU A 27 -27.13 33.72 68.04
N THR A 28 -26.85 34.88 67.47
CA THR A 28 -27.19 36.17 68.07
C THR A 28 -27.92 37.00 67.01
N ALA A 29 -29.20 37.26 67.26
CA ALA A 29 -30.07 38.07 66.42
C ALA A 29 -29.73 39.56 66.60
N THR A 30 -29.52 40.28 65.50
CA THR A 30 -29.55 41.75 65.48
C THR A 30 -30.41 42.20 64.30
N VAL A 31 -31.35 43.10 64.58
CA VAL A 31 -32.36 43.62 63.65
C VAL A 31 -31.79 44.77 62.81
N LEU A 32 -31.87 44.56 61.49
CA LEU A 32 -32.18 45.48 60.38
C LEU A 32 -31.77 46.98 60.42
N ALA A 33 -30.92 47.36 59.46
CA ALA A 33 -31.04 48.62 58.72
C ALA A 33 -30.74 48.34 57.24
N VAL A 34 -31.76 48.42 56.38
CA VAL A 34 -31.62 48.26 54.92
C VAL A 34 -31.17 49.59 54.34
N ALA A 35 -29.91 49.66 53.88
CA ALA A 35 -29.46 50.67 52.95
C ALA A 35 -29.50 50.07 51.55
N THR A 36 -30.40 50.56 50.69
CA THR A 36 -30.41 50.24 49.27
C THR A 36 -29.21 50.90 48.59
N VAL A 37 -28.13 50.13 48.40
CA VAL A 37 -27.04 50.48 47.48
C VAL A 37 -27.44 49.96 46.11
N ALA A 38 -27.53 50.86 45.12
CA ALA A 38 -27.72 50.48 43.73
C ALA A 38 -26.50 49.65 43.28
N ALA A 39 -26.65 48.33 43.26
CA ALA A 39 -25.69 47.44 42.64
C ALA A 39 -25.78 47.64 41.12
N GLY A 40 -24.84 48.40 40.58
CA GLY A 40 -24.58 48.38 39.14
C GLY A 40 -24.33 46.93 38.73
N THR A 41 -25.12 46.43 37.79
CA THR A 41 -24.86 45.16 37.13
C THR A 41 -23.53 45.26 36.41
N VAL A 42 -22.46 44.80 37.05
CA VAL A 42 -21.23 44.47 36.34
C VAL A 42 -21.63 43.29 35.45
N ALA A 43 -21.82 43.56 34.17
CA ALA A 43 -22.01 42.50 33.18
C ALA A 43 -20.82 41.56 33.32
N ALA A 44 -21.07 40.32 33.77
CA ALA A 44 -20.08 39.28 33.71
C ALA A 44 -19.65 39.18 32.24
N SER A 45 -18.40 39.49 31.96
CA SER A 45 -17.83 39.31 30.62
C SER A 45 -18.12 37.87 30.21
N ALA A 46 -18.78 37.69 29.06
CA ALA A 46 -18.97 36.38 28.46
C ALA A 46 -17.63 35.62 28.50
N PRO A 47 -17.62 34.31 28.79
CA PRO A 47 -16.38 33.54 28.80
C PRO A 47 -15.71 33.77 27.45
N ALA A 48 -14.46 34.24 27.47
CA ALA A 48 -13.68 34.44 26.27
C ALA A 48 -13.72 33.13 25.47
N GLN A 49 -14.34 33.18 24.30
CA GLN A 49 -14.40 32.05 23.38
C GLN A 49 -12.95 31.61 23.17
N ALA A 50 -12.62 30.36 23.51
CA ALA A 50 -11.26 29.86 23.37
C ALA A 50 -10.77 30.17 21.95
N ALA A 51 -9.66 30.90 21.84
CA ALA A 51 -9.14 31.33 20.56
C ALA A 51 -8.89 30.09 19.69
N PHE A 52 -9.59 30.00 18.56
CA PHE A 52 -9.38 28.92 17.60
C PHE A 52 -7.93 28.99 17.10
N ASN A 53 -7.21 27.88 17.19
CA ASN A 53 -5.84 27.79 16.69
C ASN A 53 -5.86 27.08 15.33
N PRO A 54 -5.55 27.78 14.21
CA PRO A 54 -5.45 27.14 12.91
C PRO A 54 -4.49 25.97 12.92
N PHE A 55 -4.87 24.90 12.24
CA PHE A 55 -4.11 23.67 12.19
C PHE A 55 -4.02 23.11 10.77
N MET A 56 -2.99 22.30 10.55
CA MET A 56 -2.85 21.51 9.32
C MET A 56 -2.91 20.04 9.68
N THR A 57 -3.54 19.24 8.83
CA THR A 57 -3.58 17.79 8.96
C THR A 57 -3.07 17.09 7.71
N TYR A 58 -2.41 15.96 7.92
CA TYR A 58 -2.05 14.97 6.91
C TYR A 58 -2.73 13.66 7.33
N GLN A 59 -3.51 13.06 6.43
CA GLN A 59 -4.33 11.87 6.73
C GLN A 59 -5.15 12.01 8.03
N GLY A 60 -5.76 13.18 8.25
CA GLY A 60 -6.58 13.48 9.42
C GLY A 60 -5.81 13.73 10.73
N THR A 61 -4.48 13.60 10.75
CA THR A 61 -3.66 13.82 11.94
C THR A 61 -2.86 15.11 11.83
N SER A 62 -2.62 15.80 12.95
CA SER A 62 -1.84 17.06 12.94
C SER A 62 -0.44 16.86 12.35
N VAL A 63 -0.01 17.79 11.49
CA VAL A 63 1.35 17.74 10.89
C VAL A 63 2.46 18.18 11.86
N ASN A 64 2.12 18.77 13.01
CA ASN A 64 3.12 19.34 13.92
C ASN A 64 4.07 18.26 14.45
N ASN A 65 5.35 18.35 14.07
CA ASN A 65 6.39 17.34 14.34
C ASN A 65 6.07 15.92 13.83
N ALA A 66 5.04 15.77 12.98
CA ALA A 66 4.70 14.49 12.39
C ALA A 66 5.80 14.05 11.41
N ARG A 67 6.11 12.76 11.37
CA ARG A 67 7.00 12.17 10.37
C ARG A 67 6.17 11.94 9.10
N ILE A 68 6.49 12.67 8.03
CA ILE A 68 5.75 12.64 6.76
C ILE A 68 6.74 12.26 5.65
N PRO A 69 6.39 11.32 4.75
CA PRO A 69 7.25 10.92 3.64
C PRO A 69 7.67 12.12 2.78
N ALA A 70 8.93 12.15 2.35
CA ALA A 70 9.51 13.21 1.52
C ALA A 70 9.10 13.07 0.04
N THR A 71 7.81 13.21 -0.22
CA THR A 71 7.18 13.14 -1.54
C THR A 71 5.96 14.08 -1.57
N VAL A 72 5.17 14.04 -2.64
CA VAL A 72 3.91 14.77 -2.72
C VAL A 72 2.89 14.18 -1.75
N VAL A 73 2.31 15.05 -0.91
CA VAL A 73 1.31 14.69 0.11
C VAL A 73 0.14 15.66 0.11
N ASP A 74 -1.04 15.16 0.50
CA ASP A 74 -2.23 15.99 0.70
C ASP A 74 -2.21 16.61 2.11
N ILE A 75 -2.15 17.94 2.19
CA ILE A 75 -2.25 18.67 3.46
C ILE A 75 -3.55 19.47 3.48
N ALA A 76 -4.34 19.29 4.54
CA ALA A 76 -5.54 20.07 4.81
C ALA A 76 -5.21 21.24 5.75
N THR A 77 -5.50 22.47 5.35
CA THR A 77 -5.44 23.64 6.24
C THR A 77 -6.82 23.97 6.78
N ASN A 78 -6.93 24.03 8.11
CA ASN A 78 -8.18 24.25 8.84
C ASN A 78 -8.11 25.56 9.63
N THR A 79 -9.11 26.43 9.45
CA THR A 79 -9.20 27.72 10.15
C THR A 79 -10.65 28.14 10.39
N ASN A 80 -10.92 28.94 11.42
CA ASN A 80 -12.22 29.61 11.59
C ASN A 80 -12.30 30.96 10.82
N VAL A 81 -11.26 31.32 10.07
CA VAL A 81 -11.24 32.51 9.21
C VAL A 81 -11.69 32.12 7.80
N LYS A 82 -12.74 32.79 7.30
CA LYS A 82 -13.22 32.58 5.93
C LYS A 82 -12.11 32.86 4.91
N PHE A 83 -11.90 31.90 4.01
CA PHE A 83 -11.06 32.04 2.82
C PHE A 83 -11.72 31.32 1.63
N ASP A 84 -11.34 31.70 0.41
CA ASP A 84 -11.82 31.10 -0.84
C ASP A 84 -10.69 30.55 -1.71
N ARG A 85 -9.44 30.89 -1.39
CA ARG A 85 -8.22 30.42 -2.06
C ARG A 85 -7.06 30.36 -1.07
N GLY A 86 -6.11 29.49 -1.31
CA GLY A 86 -4.84 29.54 -0.60
C GLY A 86 -3.65 29.10 -1.46
N THR A 87 -2.45 29.37 -0.96
CA THR A 87 -1.20 28.82 -1.50
C THR A 87 -0.38 28.20 -0.39
N TYR A 88 0.30 27.11 -0.70
CA TYR A 88 1.27 26.48 0.18
C TYR A 88 2.68 26.99 -0.15
N TYR A 89 3.49 27.10 0.89
CA TYR A 89 4.92 27.34 0.78
C TYR A 89 5.66 26.34 1.64
N VAL A 90 6.74 25.79 1.11
CA VAL A 90 7.68 24.94 1.81
C VAL A 90 8.99 25.72 1.92
N ASP A 91 9.45 25.93 3.16
CA ASP A 91 10.66 26.72 3.45
C ASP A 91 10.70 28.08 2.71
N ASP A 92 9.54 28.77 2.74
CA ASP A 92 9.28 30.07 2.09
C ASP A 92 9.24 30.08 0.55
N VAL A 93 9.37 28.92 -0.10
CA VAL A 93 9.22 28.76 -1.55
C VAL A 93 7.80 28.32 -1.89
N LEU A 94 7.17 28.93 -2.90
CA LEU A 94 5.82 28.56 -3.34
C LEU A 94 5.80 27.08 -3.75
N ASN A 95 4.88 26.31 -3.17
CA ASN A 95 4.82 24.86 -3.25
C ASN A 95 3.35 24.43 -3.33
N GLY A 96 2.66 24.84 -4.40
CA GLY A 96 1.27 24.45 -4.66
C GLY A 96 0.20 25.45 -4.19
N THR A 97 -1.04 25.08 -4.48
CA THR A 97 -2.26 25.85 -4.18
C THR A 97 -3.20 25.00 -3.33
N LEU A 98 -3.95 25.64 -2.44
CA LEU A 98 -5.07 24.96 -1.79
C LEU A 98 -6.19 24.80 -2.82
N GLY A 99 -6.77 23.61 -2.86
CA GLY A 99 -7.94 23.24 -3.64
C GLY A 99 -9.24 23.86 -3.10
N ALA A 100 -10.35 23.20 -3.39
CA ALA A 100 -11.67 23.71 -3.02
C ALA A 100 -11.84 23.88 -1.50
N VAL A 101 -12.39 25.01 -1.07
CA VAL A 101 -12.62 25.29 0.35
C VAL A 101 -14.00 24.81 0.76
N THR A 102 -14.04 23.92 1.76
CA THR A 102 -15.28 23.45 2.39
C THR A 102 -15.50 24.18 3.73
N THR A 103 -16.73 24.16 4.25
CA THR A 103 -17.04 24.75 5.55
C THR A 103 -17.98 23.87 6.36
N THR A 104 -17.53 23.45 7.54
CA THR A 104 -18.30 22.61 8.45
C THR A 104 -18.20 23.15 9.86
N GLY A 105 -19.32 23.43 10.52
CA GLY A 105 -19.34 23.93 11.91
C GLY A 105 -18.59 25.25 12.12
N GLY A 106 -18.47 26.08 11.08
CA GLY A 106 -17.71 27.36 11.13
C GLY A 106 -16.20 27.22 10.93
N VAL A 107 -15.70 26.01 10.61
CA VAL A 107 -14.32 25.77 10.20
C VAL A 107 -14.26 25.67 8.69
N TYR A 108 -13.40 26.48 8.09
CA TYR A 108 -13.03 26.48 6.69
C TYR A 108 -11.84 25.54 6.50
N THR A 109 -11.95 24.63 5.54
CA THR A 109 -10.93 23.62 5.24
C THR A 109 -10.57 23.69 3.77
N GLY A 110 -9.27 23.76 3.46
CA GLY A 110 -8.76 23.67 2.10
C GLY A 110 -7.63 22.67 2.04
N ASP A 111 -7.81 21.66 1.19
CA ASP A 111 -6.87 20.57 0.93
C ASP A 111 -6.03 20.89 -0.30
N GLY A 112 -4.76 20.51 -0.30
CA GLY A 112 -3.94 20.62 -1.50
C GLY A 112 -2.59 19.95 -1.36
N ASP A 113 -2.00 19.71 -2.51
CA ASP A 113 -0.71 19.05 -2.65
C ASP A 113 0.40 19.93 -2.06
N VAL A 114 1.25 19.29 -1.26
CA VAL A 114 2.52 19.83 -0.79
C VAL A 114 3.61 18.87 -1.22
N ASP A 115 4.51 19.32 -2.09
CA ASP A 115 5.65 18.57 -2.58
C ASP A 115 6.81 18.69 -1.60
N LEU A 116 7.06 17.61 -0.84
CA LEU A 116 8.18 17.50 0.09
C LEU A 116 9.39 16.79 -0.53
N THR A 117 9.39 16.53 -1.84
CA THR A 117 10.48 15.85 -2.53
C THR A 117 11.81 16.59 -2.33
N GLY A 118 12.84 15.84 -1.91
CA GLY A 118 14.17 16.40 -1.65
C GLY A 118 14.31 17.13 -0.31
N HIS A 119 13.24 17.29 0.48
CA HIS A 119 13.31 17.81 1.84
C HIS A 119 13.51 16.68 2.86
N LEU A 120 14.39 16.88 3.84
CA LEU A 120 14.60 15.93 4.96
C LEU A 120 14.75 16.69 6.27
N GLY A 121 14.22 16.11 7.36
CA GLY A 121 14.25 16.74 8.68
C GLY A 121 13.13 17.74 8.86
N THR A 122 13.37 18.81 9.64
CA THR A 122 12.32 19.79 9.95
C THR A 122 12.03 20.66 8.75
N VAL A 123 10.78 20.69 8.32
CA VAL A 123 10.30 21.49 7.18
C VAL A 123 9.25 22.47 7.66
N LYS A 124 9.35 23.74 7.24
CA LYS A 124 8.34 24.76 7.50
C LYS A 124 7.31 24.77 6.37
N VAL A 125 6.05 24.53 6.72
CA VAL A 125 4.91 24.66 5.79
C VAL A 125 4.10 25.88 6.15
N VAL A 126 3.83 26.74 5.17
CA VAL A 126 3.03 27.96 5.33
C VAL A 126 1.86 27.94 4.34
N ALA A 127 0.63 28.02 4.86
CA ALA A 127 -0.54 28.31 4.04
C ALA A 127 -0.85 29.80 4.10
N LYS A 128 -0.82 30.48 2.96
CA LYS A 128 -1.34 31.86 2.82
C LYS A 128 -2.77 31.79 2.30
N LEU A 129 -3.71 32.28 3.09
CA LEU A 129 -5.14 32.19 2.84
C LEU A 129 -5.68 33.53 2.36
N TYR A 130 -6.55 33.51 1.36
CA TYR A 130 -7.10 34.69 0.70
C TYR A 130 -8.63 34.65 0.71
N SER A 131 -9.25 35.82 0.84
CA SER A 131 -10.66 36.02 0.51
C SER A 131 -10.80 37.20 -0.45
N GLY A 132 -11.31 36.92 -1.65
CA GLY A 132 -11.25 37.83 -2.78
C GLY A 132 -9.80 38.28 -3.05
N LYS A 133 -9.57 39.60 -3.06
CA LYS A 133 -8.24 40.18 -3.33
C LYS A 133 -7.34 40.29 -2.08
N TYR A 134 -7.84 39.96 -0.90
CA TYR A 134 -7.14 40.20 0.36
C TYR A 134 -6.55 38.91 0.92
N MET A 135 -5.31 38.96 1.38
CA MET A 135 -4.75 37.92 2.24
C MET A 135 -5.36 38.10 3.63
N VAL A 136 -6.01 37.05 4.14
CA VAL A 136 -6.78 37.10 5.39
C VAL A 136 -6.07 36.41 6.55
N GLN A 137 -5.20 35.43 6.27
CA GLN A 137 -4.46 34.72 7.30
C GLN A 137 -3.23 34.01 6.72
N SER A 138 -2.20 33.85 7.55
CA SER A 138 -1.08 32.94 7.31
C SER A 138 -1.06 31.88 8.41
N VAL A 139 -1.04 30.61 8.03
CA VAL A 139 -0.95 29.47 8.95
C VAL A 139 0.40 28.82 8.77
N VAL A 140 1.22 28.80 9.83
CA VAL A 140 2.57 28.21 9.81
C VAL A 140 2.56 26.95 10.67
N LYS A 141 3.12 25.87 10.13
CA LYS A 141 3.37 24.60 10.84
C LYS A 141 4.74 24.05 10.50
N TYR A 142 5.22 23.15 11.35
CA TYR A 142 6.49 22.46 11.17
C TYR A 142 6.24 20.96 11.20
N LEU A 143 6.67 20.27 10.16
CA LEU A 143 6.62 18.81 10.05
C LEU A 143 8.04 18.25 9.96
N ARG A 144 8.18 16.93 10.04
CA ARG A 144 9.44 16.24 9.83
C ARG A 144 9.37 15.40 8.56
N ALA A 145 9.96 15.87 7.48
CA ALA A 145 10.12 15.09 6.26
C ALA A 145 11.09 13.92 6.53
N VAL A 146 10.71 12.71 6.11
CA VAL A 146 11.50 11.49 6.30
C VAL A 146 11.73 10.77 4.96
N PRO A 147 12.81 9.99 4.82
CA PRO A 147 13.05 9.19 3.62
C PRO A 147 11.86 8.27 3.30
N LEU A 148 11.70 7.97 2.01
CA LEU A 148 10.70 7.01 1.53
C LEU A 148 11.13 5.59 1.89
N GLU A 149 10.18 4.77 2.32
CA GLU A 149 10.39 3.33 2.49
C GLU A 149 10.19 2.66 1.13
N THR A 150 11.28 2.22 0.50
CA THR A 150 11.25 1.74 -0.90
C THR A 150 11.13 0.22 -1.03
N THR A 151 11.27 -0.51 0.07
CA THR A 151 11.31 -2.00 0.10
C THR A 151 10.29 -2.61 1.06
N GLY A 152 9.52 -1.78 1.78
CA GLY A 152 8.52 -2.24 2.72
C GLY A 152 7.28 -2.77 1.99
N ILE A 153 6.83 -3.96 2.36
CA ILE A 153 5.54 -4.49 1.94
C ILE A 153 4.49 -4.04 2.96
N PRO A 154 3.40 -3.41 2.52
CA PRO A 154 2.31 -3.02 3.38
C PRO A 154 1.61 -4.17 4.12
N ALA A 155 1.14 -3.89 5.34
CA ALA A 155 0.29 -4.83 6.07
C ALA A 155 -1.00 -5.13 5.27
N GLY A 156 -1.39 -6.41 5.24
CA GLY A 156 -2.59 -6.87 4.54
C GLY A 156 -2.36 -7.27 3.08
N PHE A 157 -1.15 -7.11 2.55
CA PHE A 157 -0.77 -7.66 1.25
C PHE A 157 -0.01 -8.98 1.40
N PRO A 158 0.01 -9.83 0.34
CA PRO A 158 0.76 -11.06 0.35
C PRO A 158 2.26 -10.85 0.62
N THR A 159 2.82 -11.75 1.42
CA THR A 159 4.24 -11.88 1.76
C THR A 159 4.59 -13.36 1.79
N ALA A 160 5.89 -13.69 1.91
CA ALA A 160 6.36 -15.08 2.07
C ALA A 160 5.67 -15.82 3.24
N ASP A 161 5.26 -15.13 4.31
CA ASP A 161 4.55 -15.74 5.45
C ASP A 161 3.09 -16.13 5.13
N THR A 162 2.54 -15.64 4.03
CA THR A 162 1.11 -15.80 3.65
C THR A 162 0.90 -16.48 2.29
N THR A 163 1.99 -16.77 1.59
CA THR A 163 2.03 -17.40 0.27
C THR A 163 2.99 -18.57 0.29
N GLY A 164 3.00 -19.37 -0.77
CA GLY A 164 3.90 -20.51 -0.85
C GLY A 164 3.38 -21.71 -0.07
N VAL A 165 4.28 -22.64 0.22
CA VAL A 165 3.94 -23.87 0.94
C VAL A 165 3.53 -23.52 2.38
N PRO A 166 2.36 -23.98 2.88
CA PRO A 166 1.94 -23.67 4.24
C PRO A 166 2.92 -24.19 5.29
N ASP A 167 3.16 -23.39 6.33
CA ASP A 167 4.03 -23.76 7.44
C ASP A 167 3.66 -25.13 8.05
N GLY A 168 4.67 -25.96 8.27
CA GLY A 168 4.51 -27.31 8.82
C GLY A 168 4.06 -28.37 7.82
N THR A 169 3.88 -28.03 6.54
CA THR A 169 3.66 -29.02 5.48
C THR A 169 4.88 -29.92 5.34
N VAL A 170 4.65 -31.24 5.36
CA VAL A 170 5.70 -32.24 5.08
C VAL A 170 5.70 -32.52 3.58
N LEU A 171 6.76 -32.11 2.90
CA LEU A 171 6.92 -32.33 1.47
C LEU A 171 7.60 -33.68 1.18
N GLN A 172 7.11 -34.35 0.14
CA GLN A 172 7.66 -35.60 -0.39
C GLN A 172 8.64 -35.27 -1.52
N PRO A 173 9.88 -35.77 -1.47
CA PRO A 173 10.85 -35.51 -2.53
C PRO A 173 10.36 -36.03 -3.89
N SER A 174 10.61 -35.23 -4.92
CA SER A 174 10.41 -35.57 -6.32
C SER A 174 11.54 -34.97 -7.17
N THR A 175 11.65 -35.45 -8.40
CA THR A 175 12.48 -34.86 -9.46
C THR A 175 11.58 -34.25 -10.52
N ASP A 176 12.14 -33.91 -11.69
CA ASP A 176 11.37 -33.46 -12.87
C ASP A 176 10.07 -34.23 -13.05
N LEU A 177 9.00 -33.49 -13.33
CA LEU A 177 7.66 -34.03 -13.51
C LEU A 177 7.17 -33.73 -14.92
N ASP A 178 6.72 -34.77 -15.59
CA ASP A 178 6.14 -34.71 -16.92
C ASP A 178 4.72 -35.32 -16.89
N ILE A 179 3.70 -34.47 -16.89
CA ILE A 179 2.32 -34.84 -16.54
C ILE A 179 1.48 -35.06 -17.79
N TRP A 180 0.99 -36.30 -17.94
CA TRP A 180 0.18 -36.78 -19.05
C TRP A 180 -1.21 -37.30 -18.65
N GLU A 181 -1.56 -37.22 -17.38
CA GLU A 181 -2.87 -37.63 -16.86
C GLU A 181 -3.79 -36.41 -16.64
N PRO A 182 -4.91 -36.26 -17.39
CA PRO A 182 -5.85 -35.17 -17.19
C PRO A 182 -6.44 -35.19 -15.78
N GLY A 183 -6.55 -34.03 -15.15
CA GLY A 183 -7.10 -33.93 -13.79
C GLY A 183 -6.17 -34.41 -12.67
N ALA A 184 -4.89 -34.70 -12.97
CA ALA A 184 -3.92 -35.08 -11.96
C ALA A 184 -3.81 -34.03 -10.84
N VAL A 185 -3.62 -34.50 -9.60
CA VAL A 185 -3.40 -33.64 -8.43
C VAL A 185 -2.02 -33.93 -7.86
N LEU A 186 -1.14 -32.93 -7.90
CA LEU A 186 0.18 -32.94 -7.29
C LEU A 186 0.09 -32.22 -5.95
N ASP A 187 0.27 -32.95 -4.85
CA ASP A 187 0.02 -32.44 -3.49
C ASP A 187 1.19 -32.78 -2.56
N GLY A 188 1.75 -31.78 -1.90
CA GLY A 188 2.80 -32.00 -0.91
C GLY A 188 4.12 -32.45 -1.51
N LEU A 189 4.51 -31.97 -2.70
CA LEU A 189 5.76 -32.37 -3.36
C LEU A 189 6.87 -31.32 -3.18
N ASP A 190 8.09 -31.78 -2.93
CA ASP A 190 9.32 -30.99 -3.10
C ASP A 190 10.01 -31.44 -4.37
N VAL A 191 9.69 -30.79 -5.48
CA VAL A 191 10.19 -31.10 -6.82
C VAL A 191 11.54 -30.40 -7.00
N GLN A 192 12.62 -31.18 -6.96
CA GLN A 192 13.97 -30.75 -7.33
C GLN A 192 14.14 -30.96 -8.83
N GLY A 193 13.50 -30.10 -9.62
CA GLY A 193 13.34 -30.21 -11.07
C GLY A 193 12.26 -29.28 -11.60
N CYS A 194 12.02 -29.33 -12.90
CA CYS A 194 11.02 -28.53 -13.58
C CYS A 194 9.72 -29.33 -13.79
N LEU A 195 8.59 -28.63 -13.90
CA LEU A 195 7.28 -29.23 -14.13
C LEU A 195 6.80 -28.94 -15.55
N THR A 196 6.51 -29.99 -16.32
CA THR A 196 5.83 -29.88 -17.61
C THR A 196 4.47 -30.56 -17.54
N VAL A 197 3.44 -29.87 -18.04
CA VAL A 197 2.06 -30.36 -18.05
C VAL A 197 1.52 -30.36 -19.48
N HIS A 198 1.02 -31.52 -19.93
CA HIS A 198 0.54 -31.73 -21.30
C HIS A 198 -0.97 -31.92 -21.42
N VAL A 199 -1.69 -31.79 -20.31
CA VAL A 199 -3.08 -32.22 -20.18
C VAL A 199 -3.90 -31.26 -19.32
N PRO A 200 -5.21 -31.17 -19.54
CA PRO A 200 -6.06 -30.20 -18.87
C PRO A 200 -6.33 -30.56 -17.41
N GLY A 201 -6.71 -29.54 -16.63
CA GLY A 201 -7.31 -29.70 -15.30
C GLY A 201 -6.35 -30.15 -14.20
N VAL A 202 -5.04 -30.08 -14.42
CA VAL A 202 -4.05 -30.46 -13.41
C VAL A 202 -4.04 -29.43 -12.27
N THR A 203 -4.00 -29.93 -11.04
CA THR A 203 -3.88 -29.11 -9.84
C THR A 203 -2.56 -29.38 -9.13
N VAL A 204 -1.82 -28.33 -8.81
CA VAL A 204 -0.63 -28.37 -7.94
C VAL A 204 -0.97 -27.65 -6.65
N ARG A 205 -0.75 -28.29 -5.50
CA ARG A 205 -0.98 -27.65 -4.20
C ARG A 205 0.02 -28.06 -3.14
N ASN A 206 0.22 -27.21 -2.14
CA ASN A 206 1.14 -27.46 -1.03
C ASN A 206 2.52 -27.94 -1.49
N SER A 207 3.00 -27.48 -2.65
CA SER A 207 4.17 -28.04 -3.31
C SER A 207 5.21 -26.97 -3.62
N ARG A 208 6.47 -27.37 -3.71
CA ARG A 208 7.58 -26.51 -4.14
C ARG A 208 8.16 -27.05 -5.43
N ILE A 209 8.27 -26.20 -6.45
CA ILE A 209 8.98 -26.49 -7.69
C ILE A 209 10.30 -25.71 -7.68
N THR A 210 11.42 -26.40 -7.61
CA THR A 210 12.77 -25.82 -7.68
C THR A 210 13.41 -26.20 -9.01
N CYS A 211 13.21 -25.37 -10.03
CA CYS A 211 13.71 -25.63 -11.39
C CYS A 211 14.98 -24.83 -11.64
N GLN A 212 16.05 -25.54 -12.05
CA GLN A 212 17.36 -24.93 -12.32
C GLN A 212 17.84 -25.13 -13.77
N ASP A 213 16.90 -25.12 -14.72
CA ASP A 213 17.17 -25.37 -16.14
C ASP A 213 16.98 -24.08 -16.96
N ALA A 214 18.06 -23.62 -17.60
CA ALA A 214 18.07 -22.42 -18.43
C ALA A 214 17.41 -22.57 -19.81
N THR A 215 16.99 -23.79 -20.17
CA THR A 215 16.33 -24.09 -21.44
C THR A 215 14.81 -24.24 -21.30
N LEU A 216 14.31 -24.30 -20.05
CA LEU A 216 12.91 -24.54 -19.74
C LEU A 216 12.31 -23.40 -18.91
N ARG A 217 10.98 -23.37 -18.88
CA ARG A 217 10.22 -22.63 -17.86
C ARG A 217 10.18 -23.47 -16.59
N ALA A 218 10.09 -22.83 -15.43
CA ALA A 218 9.96 -23.57 -14.17
C ALA A 218 8.69 -24.44 -14.14
N VAL A 219 7.58 -23.88 -14.62
CA VAL A 219 6.33 -24.59 -14.92
C VAL A 219 5.94 -24.34 -16.38
N ALA A 220 6.02 -25.38 -17.20
CA ALA A 220 5.69 -25.33 -18.62
C ALA A 220 4.28 -25.93 -18.87
N LEU A 221 3.34 -25.10 -19.34
CA LEU A 221 2.01 -25.54 -19.73
C LEU A 221 1.94 -25.72 -21.25
N THR A 222 1.78 -26.95 -21.71
CA THR A 222 1.66 -27.33 -23.11
C THR A 222 0.26 -27.86 -23.37
N ASP A 223 -0.67 -26.98 -23.79
CA ASP A 223 -2.09 -27.32 -23.99
C ASP A 223 -2.77 -27.86 -22.71
N ALA A 224 -2.55 -27.17 -21.60
CA ALA A 224 -3.04 -27.56 -20.27
C ALA A 224 -4.08 -26.56 -19.70
N PRO A 225 -5.24 -26.36 -20.35
CA PRO A 225 -6.24 -25.42 -19.85
C PRO A 225 -6.84 -25.90 -18.52
N GLY A 226 -7.15 -24.95 -17.66
CA GLY A 226 -7.69 -25.23 -16.33
C GLY A 226 -6.63 -25.68 -15.34
N PHE A 227 -5.35 -25.40 -15.60
CA PHE A 227 -4.29 -25.62 -14.62
C PHE A 227 -4.50 -24.72 -13.39
N VAL A 228 -4.35 -25.29 -12.20
CA VAL A 228 -4.43 -24.56 -10.94
C VAL A 228 -3.18 -24.83 -10.12
N MET A 229 -2.55 -23.78 -9.60
CA MET A 229 -1.53 -23.89 -8.58
C MET A 229 -1.91 -23.05 -7.35
N GLU A 230 -1.88 -23.67 -6.18
CA GLU A 230 -2.31 -23.02 -4.94
C GLU A 230 -1.40 -23.36 -3.76
N ASP A 231 -1.18 -22.42 -2.84
CA ASP A 231 -0.40 -22.67 -1.62
C ASP A 231 0.96 -23.33 -1.93
N SER A 232 1.66 -22.81 -2.93
CA SER A 232 2.82 -23.48 -3.53
C SER A 232 3.88 -22.48 -3.96
N GLU A 233 5.11 -22.97 -4.12
CA GLU A 233 6.27 -22.16 -4.49
C GLU A 233 6.79 -22.52 -5.89
N ILE A 234 7.19 -21.51 -6.66
CA ILE A 234 8.06 -21.63 -7.84
C ILE A 234 9.39 -20.95 -7.51
N VAL A 235 10.47 -21.70 -7.55
CA VAL A 235 11.81 -21.27 -7.12
C VAL A 235 12.83 -21.58 -8.20
N SER A 236 13.75 -20.65 -8.44
CA SER A 236 14.92 -20.81 -9.31
C SER A 236 16.11 -20.05 -8.72
N ASP A 237 17.28 -20.16 -9.33
CA ASP A 237 18.53 -19.45 -8.99
C ASP A 237 18.96 -18.43 -10.07
N GLY A 238 18.03 -18.10 -10.97
CA GLY A 238 18.24 -17.26 -12.14
C GLY A 238 18.52 -18.05 -13.41
N SER A 239 18.50 -19.38 -13.34
CA SER A 239 18.61 -20.26 -14.52
C SER A 239 17.32 -20.29 -15.32
N ALA A 240 16.18 -20.66 -14.71
CA ALA A 240 14.90 -20.66 -15.43
C ALA A 240 14.46 -19.24 -15.84
N GLU A 241 14.27 -19.01 -17.14
CA GLU A 241 13.90 -17.70 -17.70
C GLU A 241 12.54 -17.24 -17.16
N VAL A 242 11.50 -18.07 -17.28
CA VAL A 242 10.12 -17.73 -16.95
C VAL A 242 9.56 -18.68 -15.90
N ALA A 243 8.87 -18.14 -14.90
CA ALA A 243 8.21 -18.92 -13.86
C ALA A 243 7.11 -19.85 -14.40
N ILE A 244 6.13 -19.29 -15.11
CA ILE A 244 5.01 -20.04 -15.72
C ILE A 244 4.42 -19.29 -16.90
N GLY A 245 3.88 -20.02 -17.87
CA GLY A 245 3.12 -19.47 -19.00
C GLY A 245 2.57 -20.57 -19.93
N TRP A 246 1.73 -20.25 -20.91
CA TRP A 246 1.31 -18.89 -21.30
C TRP A 246 -0.13 -18.55 -20.91
N SER A 247 -1.07 -19.50 -21.03
CA SER A 247 -2.52 -19.25 -20.96
C SER A 247 -3.24 -20.31 -20.12
N GLY A 248 -4.46 -20.02 -19.69
CA GLY A 248 -5.40 -21.01 -19.13
C GLY A 248 -5.07 -21.50 -17.74
N TYR A 249 -4.42 -20.67 -16.91
CA TYR A 249 -3.96 -21.06 -15.58
C TYR A 249 -4.43 -20.13 -14.46
N THR A 250 -4.53 -20.68 -13.25
CA THR A 250 -4.83 -19.95 -12.02
C THR A 250 -3.71 -20.13 -10.99
N LEU A 251 -3.21 -19.03 -10.44
CA LEU A 251 -2.34 -19.01 -9.26
C LEU A 251 -3.08 -18.41 -8.06
N ARG A 252 -3.00 -19.07 -6.90
CA ARG A 252 -3.65 -18.62 -5.66
C ARG A 252 -2.75 -18.83 -4.43
N ARG A 253 -2.31 -17.75 -3.78
CA ARG A 253 -1.29 -17.84 -2.70
C ARG A 253 -0.01 -18.55 -3.14
N VAL A 254 0.41 -18.27 -4.38
CA VAL A 254 1.67 -18.80 -4.91
C VAL A 254 2.77 -17.81 -4.64
N GLU A 255 3.92 -18.31 -4.18
CA GLU A 255 5.15 -17.52 -4.11
C GLU A 255 6.03 -17.85 -5.32
N VAL A 256 6.48 -16.83 -6.05
CA VAL A 256 7.43 -16.98 -7.15
C VAL A 256 8.68 -16.18 -6.82
N ARG A 257 9.84 -16.84 -6.85
CA ARG A 257 11.13 -16.18 -6.66
C ARG A 257 12.28 -16.79 -7.45
N GLY A 258 13.30 -15.99 -7.69
CA GLY A 258 14.57 -16.43 -8.25
C GLY A 258 14.54 -16.81 -9.73
N THR A 259 13.42 -16.70 -10.43
CA THR A 259 13.40 -16.80 -11.91
C THR A 259 13.91 -15.51 -12.54
N GLN A 260 14.29 -15.55 -13.82
CA GLN A 260 14.71 -14.32 -14.50
C GLN A 260 13.55 -13.37 -14.80
N ASP A 261 12.35 -13.94 -14.93
CA ASP A 261 11.10 -13.26 -15.21
C ASP A 261 9.95 -14.02 -14.53
N GLY A 262 8.91 -13.29 -14.16
CA GLY A 262 7.76 -13.83 -13.44
C GLY A 262 6.76 -14.57 -14.34
N PRO A 263 5.53 -14.79 -13.85
CA PRO A 263 4.45 -15.36 -14.66
C PRO A 263 4.14 -14.55 -15.93
N ARG A 264 3.95 -15.26 -17.04
CA ARG A 264 3.55 -14.68 -18.32
C ARG A 264 2.05 -14.77 -18.54
N LEU A 265 1.42 -13.64 -18.89
CA LEU A 265 -0.03 -13.49 -18.92
C LEU A 265 -0.56 -13.57 -20.37
N GLY A 266 -0.96 -14.76 -20.81
CA GLY A 266 -1.68 -15.00 -22.06
C GLY A 266 -3.19 -14.85 -21.90
N ASP A 267 -3.97 -15.71 -22.56
CA ASP A 267 -5.43 -15.75 -22.41
C ASP A 267 -5.82 -16.54 -21.14
N ASP A 268 -6.94 -16.18 -20.51
CA ASP A 268 -7.56 -16.94 -19.41
C ASP A 268 -6.61 -17.17 -18.21
N VAL A 269 -5.97 -16.10 -17.74
CA VAL A 269 -5.04 -16.15 -16.61
C VAL A 269 -5.64 -15.45 -15.39
N THR A 270 -5.61 -16.12 -14.24
CA THR A 270 -5.99 -15.55 -12.94
C THR A 270 -4.84 -15.68 -11.95
N ILE A 271 -4.43 -14.58 -11.30
CA ILE A 271 -3.41 -14.59 -10.25
C ILE A 271 -3.95 -13.83 -9.05
N THR A 272 -4.08 -14.51 -7.92
CA THR A 272 -4.70 -13.96 -6.72
C THR A 272 -3.91 -14.25 -5.45
N ASP A 273 -3.90 -13.29 -4.52
CA ASP A 273 -3.32 -13.45 -3.19
C ASP A 273 -1.85 -13.95 -3.21
N SER A 274 -1.12 -13.68 -4.30
CA SER A 274 0.19 -14.26 -4.60
C SER A 274 1.32 -13.23 -4.46
N TYR A 275 2.55 -13.72 -4.36
CA TYR A 275 3.74 -12.89 -4.14
C TYR A 275 4.82 -13.23 -5.18
N VAL A 276 5.21 -12.25 -6.00
CA VAL A 276 6.29 -12.39 -6.98
C VAL A 276 7.41 -11.43 -6.61
N HIS A 277 8.58 -11.98 -6.31
CA HIS A 277 9.70 -11.22 -5.76
C HIS A 277 11.05 -11.86 -5.99
N ASP A 278 12.13 -11.16 -5.60
CA ASP A 278 13.49 -11.68 -5.65
C ASP A 278 13.87 -12.30 -7.01
N LEU A 279 13.44 -11.67 -8.12
CA LEU A 279 13.78 -12.11 -9.47
C LEU A 279 15.23 -11.77 -9.80
N VAL A 280 15.83 -12.56 -10.68
CA VAL A 280 17.25 -12.45 -11.02
C VAL A 280 17.42 -11.73 -12.35
N ARG A 281 18.17 -10.62 -12.35
CA ARG A 281 18.51 -9.91 -13.58
C ARG A 281 19.29 -10.82 -14.52
N ASP A 282 18.79 -10.96 -15.74
CA ASP A 282 19.56 -11.41 -16.89
C ASP A 282 19.66 -10.27 -17.92
N PRO A 283 20.85 -9.99 -18.49
CA PRO A 283 21.07 -8.88 -19.41
C PRO A 283 20.37 -9.03 -20.77
N ALA A 284 19.91 -10.23 -21.14
CA ALA A 284 19.22 -10.53 -22.38
C ALA A 284 17.69 -10.50 -22.24
N VAL A 285 17.15 -10.36 -21.03
CA VAL A 285 15.71 -10.37 -20.77
C VAL A 285 15.24 -9.10 -20.06
N HIS A 286 13.96 -8.81 -20.19
CA HIS A 286 13.29 -7.85 -19.34
C HIS A 286 12.75 -8.59 -18.12
N THR A 287 13.37 -8.38 -16.97
CA THR A 287 12.93 -9.00 -15.71
C THR A 287 11.72 -8.25 -15.17
N ASP A 288 10.54 -8.84 -15.33
CA ASP A 288 9.26 -8.31 -14.88
C ASP A 288 8.63 -9.23 -13.82
N ALA A 289 7.94 -8.67 -12.82
CA ALA A 289 7.19 -9.54 -11.91
C ALA A 289 6.01 -10.20 -12.64
N LEU A 290 5.41 -9.53 -13.63
CA LEU A 290 4.46 -10.11 -14.57
C LEU A 290 4.67 -9.49 -15.95
N GLN A 291 4.61 -10.31 -17.01
CA GLN A 291 4.67 -9.81 -18.38
C GLN A 291 3.57 -10.39 -19.28
N SER A 292 2.96 -9.53 -20.10
CA SER A 292 2.08 -9.94 -21.20
C SER A 292 2.55 -9.34 -22.53
N THR A 293 2.66 -10.15 -23.57
CA THR A 293 2.81 -9.65 -24.95
C THR A 293 1.46 -9.48 -25.63
N SER A 294 0.53 -10.39 -25.35
CA SER A 294 -0.85 -10.40 -25.83
C SER A 294 -1.66 -11.36 -24.95
N GLY A 295 -2.94 -11.06 -24.75
CA GLY A 295 -3.84 -11.92 -23.97
C GLY A 295 -5.20 -11.29 -23.73
N ALA A 296 -6.15 -12.11 -23.28
CA ALA A 296 -7.48 -11.67 -22.91
C ALA A 296 -8.04 -12.43 -21.72
N ARG A 297 -8.98 -11.80 -21.00
CA ARG A 297 -9.60 -12.35 -19.79
C ARG A 297 -8.54 -12.64 -18.72
N ILE A 298 -7.76 -11.61 -18.40
CA ILE A 298 -6.70 -11.64 -17.39
C ILE A 298 -7.20 -10.95 -16.13
N LEU A 299 -7.09 -11.63 -14.99
CA LEU A 299 -7.37 -11.07 -13.67
C LEU A 299 -6.16 -11.23 -12.75
N VAL A 300 -5.61 -10.11 -12.30
CA VAL A 300 -4.53 -10.06 -11.31
C VAL A 300 -5.06 -9.26 -10.12
N ARG A 301 -5.34 -9.94 -9.00
CA ARG A 301 -5.98 -9.30 -7.85
C ARG A 301 -5.32 -9.60 -6.51
N HIS A 302 -5.14 -8.57 -5.70
CA HIS A 302 -4.64 -8.67 -4.32
C HIS A 302 -3.29 -9.40 -4.22
N ASN A 303 -2.38 -9.11 -5.14
CA ASN A 303 -1.01 -9.64 -5.14
C ASN A 303 -0.01 -8.60 -4.61
N THR A 304 1.16 -9.08 -4.19
CA THR A 304 2.36 -8.25 -4.02
C THR A 304 3.29 -8.54 -5.19
N LEU A 305 3.62 -7.52 -5.97
CA LEU A 305 4.55 -7.62 -7.09
C LEU A 305 5.68 -6.63 -6.87
N ASP A 306 6.83 -7.14 -6.45
CA ASP A 306 8.06 -6.39 -6.31
C ASP A 306 9.18 -7.27 -6.85
N PRO A 307 9.56 -7.16 -8.14
CA PRO A 307 10.48 -8.11 -8.76
C PRO A 307 11.86 -8.11 -8.08
N ARG A 308 12.16 -7.11 -7.27
CA ARG A 308 13.49 -6.87 -6.71
C ARG A 308 13.74 -7.72 -5.49
N VAL A 309 15.02 -7.85 -5.18
CA VAL A 309 15.46 -8.33 -3.87
C VAL A 309 15.26 -7.24 -2.82
N GLN A 310 14.75 -7.61 -1.65
CA GLN A 310 14.62 -6.66 -0.53
C GLN A 310 15.98 -6.00 -0.23
N GLY A 311 16.00 -4.66 -0.20
CA GLY A 311 17.22 -3.88 0.02
C GLY A 311 18.06 -3.64 -1.24
N SER A 312 17.65 -4.15 -2.39
CA SER A 312 18.31 -3.89 -3.67
C SER A 312 18.09 -2.45 -4.14
N GLU A 313 19.13 -1.86 -4.73
CA GLU A 313 19.07 -0.61 -5.50
C GLU A 313 18.82 -0.87 -7.00
N ASP A 314 18.81 -2.13 -7.43
CA ASP A 314 18.42 -2.49 -8.79
C ASP A 314 16.90 -2.49 -8.89
N PHE A 315 16.39 -1.59 -9.73
CA PHE A 315 14.96 -1.42 -9.97
C PHE A 315 14.34 -2.54 -10.82
N LEU A 316 15.15 -3.33 -11.55
CA LEU A 316 14.67 -4.28 -12.57
C LEU A 316 13.79 -3.59 -13.64
N ASN A 317 13.02 -4.34 -14.44
CA ASN A 317 12.25 -3.75 -15.54
C ASN A 317 10.92 -3.17 -15.06
N SER A 318 9.97 -3.99 -14.61
CA SER A 318 8.65 -3.55 -14.11
C SER A 318 8.05 -4.55 -13.11
N ALA A 319 7.10 -4.11 -12.29
CA ALA A 319 6.20 -5.05 -11.61
C ALA A 319 5.21 -5.66 -12.61
N VAL A 320 4.73 -4.86 -13.56
CA VAL A 320 3.85 -5.32 -14.64
C VAL A 320 4.29 -4.69 -15.96
N GLN A 321 4.65 -5.53 -16.93
CA GLN A 321 4.91 -5.13 -18.32
C GLN A 321 3.81 -5.65 -19.23
N LEU A 322 3.06 -4.76 -19.87
CA LEU A 322 2.00 -5.11 -20.82
C LEU A 322 2.30 -4.61 -22.23
N GLY A 323 2.13 -5.50 -23.21
CA GLY A 323 2.36 -5.23 -24.62
C GLY A 323 3.84 -5.16 -24.98
N THR A 324 4.16 -5.48 -26.24
CA THR A 324 5.50 -5.34 -26.81
C THR A 324 5.40 -4.81 -28.26
N GLU A 325 6.55 -4.58 -28.88
CA GLU A 325 6.64 -4.27 -30.31
C GLU A 325 6.42 -5.51 -31.22
N THR A 326 6.23 -6.70 -30.64
CA THR A 326 6.09 -7.99 -31.33
C THR A 326 4.76 -8.68 -31.02
N GLY A 327 4.41 -9.72 -31.78
CA GLY A 327 3.17 -10.48 -31.59
C GLY A 327 1.89 -9.78 -32.07
N ALA A 328 0.73 -10.29 -31.62
CA ALA A 328 -0.59 -9.75 -32.00
C ALA A 328 -0.91 -8.41 -31.32
N LYS A 329 -0.15 -8.06 -30.26
CA LYS A 329 -0.26 -6.84 -29.46
C LYS A 329 -1.64 -6.62 -28.83
N ARG A 330 -2.50 -7.63 -28.78
CA ARG A 330 -3.88 -7.52 -28.32
C ARG A 330 -3.96 -7.72 -26.81
N LEU A 331 -4.56 -6.76 -26.11
CA LEU A 331 -4.89 -6.86 -24.69
C LEU A 331 -6.38 -6.54 -24.50
N GLU A 332 -7.16 -7.53 -24.07
CA GLU A 332 -8.62 -7.42 -24.02
C GLU A 332 -9.21 -7.95 -22.71
N SER A 333 -10.06 -7.17 -22.03
CA SER A 333 -10.65 -7.57 -20.73
C SER A 333 -9.56 -7.95 -19.71
N VAL A 334 -8.74 -6.97 -19.37
CA VAL A 334 -7.59 -7.12 -18.46
C VAL A 334 -7.85 -6.30 -17.20
N ARG A 335 -7.70 -6.95 -16.04
CA ARG A 335 -7.97 -6.37 -14.73
C ARG A 335 -6.78 -6.55 -13.80
N PHE A 336 -6.31 -5.43 -13.26
CA PHE A 336 -5.34 -5.38 -12.17
C PHE A 336 -5.99 -4.65 -11.00
N GLU A 337 -6.39 -5.41 -9.97
CA GLU A 337 -7.24 -4.91 -8.90
C GLU A 337 -6.59 -5.10 -7.53
N GLN A 338 -6.55 -4.05 -6.72
CA GLN A 338 -6.17 -4.17 -5.30
C GLN A 338 -4.79 -4.80 -5.06
N ASN A 339 -3.87 -4.69 -6.00
CA ASN A 339 -2.50 -5.20 -5.87
C ASN A 339 -1.59 -4.14 -5.21
N PHE A 340 -0.48 -4.61 -4.65
CA PHE A 340 0.65 -3.76 -4.31
C PHE A 340 1.73 -3.91 -5.37
N PHE A 341 2.06 -2.81 -6.04
CA PHE A 341 3.12 -2.76 -7.04
C PHE A 341 4.31 -1.97 -6.51
N ASN A 342 5.50 -2.53 -6.68
CA ASN A 342 6.73 -1.87 -6.31
C ASN A 342 7.85 -2.32 -7.26
N GLY A 343 8.99 -1.64 -7.22
CA GLY A 343 10.04 -1.93 -8.20
C GLY A 343 9.73 -1.39 -9.60
N GLY A 344 10.65 -1.66 -10.51
CA GLY A 344 10.57 -1.30 -11.92
C GLY A 344 11.19 0.06 -12.26
N SER A 345 11.51 0.22 -13.55
CA SER A 345 11.71 1.55 -14.14
C SER A 345 10.45 2.39 -13.97
N TYR A 346 9.32 1.83 -14.40
CA TYR A 346 7.99 2.13 -13.87
C TYR A 346 7.45 0.86 -13.24
N SER A 347 6.68 0.94 -12.15
CA SER A 347 6.08 -0.28 -11.57
C SER A 347 5.07 -0.90 -12.55
N VAL A 348 4.28 -0.07 -13.22
CA VAL A 348 3.40 -0.49 -14.32
C VAL A 348 3.87 0.16 -15.62
N ASN A 349 4.22 -0.65 -16.60
CA ASN A 349 4.54 -0.21 -17.95
C ASN A 349 3.58 -0.84 -18.97
N VAL A 350 2.75 -0.02 -19.61
CA VAL A 350 1.95 -0.45 -20.76
C VAL A 350 2.54 0.17 -22.02
N SER A 351 3.01 -0.67 -22.93
CA SER A 351 3.58 -0.26 -24.21
C SER A 351 2.53 0.49 -25.04
N CYS A 352 2.93 1.61 -25.65
CA CYS A 352 2.03 2.35 -26.54
C CYS A 352 1.72 1.61 -27.86
N ALA A 353 2.48 0.56 -28.19
CA ALA A 353 2.21 -0.30 -29.33
C ALA A 353 1.09 -1.32 -29.06
N ALA A 354 0.58 -1.42 -27.83
CA ALA A 354 -0.49 -2.35 -27.47
C ALA A 354 -1.85 -1.90 -28.01
N ASN A 355 -2.59 -2.84 -28.60
CA ASN A 355 -4.00 -2.70 -28.94
C ASN A 355 -4.84 -3.00 -27.69
N VAL A 356 -5.11 -1.96 -26.90
CA VAL A 356 -5.81 -2.07 -25.62
C VAL A 356 -7.33 -1.97 -25.80
N GLN A 357 -8.05 -2.91 -25.22
CA GLN A 357 -9.51 -2.90 -25.11
C GLN A 357 -9.89 -3.33 -23.68
N ASP A 358 -10.51 -2.43 -22.93
CA ASP A 358 -10.95 -2.73 -21.56
C ASP A 358 -9.81 -3.23 -20.64
N VAL A 359 -8.72 -2.45 -20.60
CA VAL A 359 -7.59 -2.66 -19.68
C VAL A 359 -7.74 -1.70 -18.51
N VAL A 360 -7.86 -2.22 -17.29
CA VAL A 360 -8.15 -1.43 -16.09
C VAL A 360 -7.20 -1.80 -14.96
N PHE A 361 -6.63 -0.76 -14.35
CA PHE A 361 -5.95 -0.81 -13.06
C PHE A 361 -6.83 -0.09 -12.03
N ALA A 362 -7.38 -0.83 -11.07
CA ALA A 362 -8.30 -0.31 -10.07
C ALA A 362 -7.81 -0.56 -8.64
N ASP A 363 -7.85 0.49 -7.82
CA ASP A 363 -7.62 0.43 -6.38
C ASP A 363 -6.29 -0.24 -5.96
N ASN A 364 -5.27 -0.15 -6.81
CA ASN A 364 -3.94 -0.67 -6.50
C ASN A 364 -3.14 0.33 -5.65
N GLN A 365 -2.24 -0.19 -4.83
CA GLN A 365 -1.32 0.60 -4.02
C GLN A 365 0.10 0.48 -4.57
N PHE A 366 0.86 1.57 -4.49
CA PHE A 366 2.20 1.67 -5.07
C PHE A 366 3.24 1.98 -4.00
N GLY A 367 4.39 1.30 -4.07
CA GLY A 367 5.59 1.62 -3.31
C GLY A 367 6.55 2.52 -4.11
N HIS A 368 7.43 3.24 -3.41
CA HIS A 368 8.38 4.20 -4.01
C HIS A 368 9.65 3.57 -4.57
N GLY A 369 9.69 2.23 -4.69
CA GLY A 369 10.83 1.49 -5.19
C GLY A 369 10.96 1.50 -6.71
N ASN A 370 10.41 2.49 -7.41
CA ASN A 370 10.50 2.64 -8.86
C ASN A 370 11.50 3.75 -9.25
N ARG A 371 12.01 3.69 -10.49
CA ARG A 371 13.02 4.66 -10.96
C ARG A 371 12.41 5.98 -11.46
N TYR A 372 11.32 5.91 -12.21
CA TYR A 372 10.75 7.05 -12.93
C TYR A 372 9.35 7.43 -12.46
N GLY A 373 8.59 6.49 -11.92
CA GLY A 373 7.25 6.72 -11.40
C GLY A 373 6.43 5.43 -11.25
N ALA A 374 5.21 5.59 -10.73
CA ALA A 374 4.30 4.48 -10.50
C ALA A 374 3.88 3.78 -11.81
N ALA A 375 3.45 4.56 -12.82
CA ALA A 375 2.90 4.00 -14.04
C ALA A 375 3.20 4.84 -15.29
N THR A 376 3.32 4.16 -16.42
CA THR A 376 3.27 4.75 -17.76
C THR A 376 2.35 3.94 -18.67
N ALA A 377 1.48 4.62 -19.43
CA ALA A 377 0.50 3.95 -20.29
C ALA A 377 0.03 4.82 -21.46
N PRO A 378 -0.41 4.23 -22.59
CA PRO A 378 -1.10 4.96 -23.65
C PRO A 378 -2.53 5.32 -23.22
N ALA A 379 -3.17 6.17 -24.02
CA ALA A 379 -4.61 6.40 -23.89
C ALA A 379 -5.41 5.10 -24.09
N GLY A 380 -6.57 4.99 -23.42
CA GLY A 380 -7.44 3.81 -23.49
C GLY A 380 -7.24 2.81 -22.36
N VAL A 381 -6.15 2.90 -21.61
CA VAL A 381 -6.01 2.21 -20.30
C VAL A 381 -6.68 3.04 -19.22
N THR A 382 -7.48 2.42 -18.37
CA THR A 382 -8.17 3.11 -17.27
C THR A 382 -7.40 2.89 -15.96
N PHE A 383 -7.13 3.99 -15.26
CA PHE A 383 -6.63 3.98 -13.89
C PHE A 383 -7.68 4.63 -12.98
N THR A 384 -8.10 3.94 -11.93
CA THR A 384 -9.06 4.45 -10.94
C THR A 384 -8.65 4.05 -9.53
N GLY A 385 -8.71 4.97 -8.57
CA GLY A 385 -8.42 4.67 -7.16
C GLY A 385 -6.99 4.25 -6.83
N ASN A 386 -6.04 4.35 -7.78
CA ASN A 386 -4.66 3.95 -7.59
C ASN A 386 -3.89 5.00 -6.78
N ARG A 387 -3.21 4.59 -5.71
CA ARG A 387 -2.60 5.50 -4.73
C ARG A 387 -1.21 5.02 -4.30
N TRP A 388 -0.37 5.95 -3.87
CA TRP A 388 0.83 5.60 -3.10
C TRP A 388 0.41 5.02 -1.75
N PHE A 389 1.02 3.92 -1.33
CA PHE A 389 0.62 3.24 -0.10
C PHE A 389 0.80 4.13 1.14
N ASP A 390 1.94 4.79 1.27
CA ASP A 390 2.31 5.56 2.46
C ASP A 390 1.55 6.89 2.56
N THR A 391 1.34 7.56 1.42
CA THR A 391 0.71 8.88 1.40
C THR A 391 -0.78 8.85 1.13
N GLN A 392 -1.31 7.77 0.54
CA GLN A 392 -2.68 7.70 0.01
C GLN A 392 -2.98 8.76 -1.06
N HIS A 393 -1.97 9.51 -1.49
CA HIS A 393 -2.06 10.44 -2.61
C HIS A 393 -2.20 9.64 -3.90
N GLU A 394 -2.96 10.16 -4.86
CA GLU A 394 -3.15 9.50 -6.15
C GLU A 394 -1.84 9.40 -6.92
N ILE A 395 -1.64 8.31 -7.64
CA ILE A 395 -0.46 8.19 -8.48
C ILE A 395 -0.59 9.06 -9.74
N ALA A 396 0.54 9.61 -10.19
CA ALA A 396 0.63 10.13 -11.54
C ALA A 396 0.84 8.98 -12.53
N VAL A 397 0.14 9.05 -13.67
CA VAL A 397 0.35 8.14 -14.80
C VAL A 397 1.01 8.94 -15.93
N ALA A 398 2.24 8.58 -16.26
CA ALA A 398 2.95 9.19 -17.37
C ALA A 398 2.35 8.72 -18.71
N PRO A 399 2.27 9.58 -19.73
CA PRO A 399 1.93 9.12 -21.08
C PRO A 399 3.05 8.24 -21.62
N ALA A 400 2.70 7.08 -22.15
CA ALA A 400 3.66 6.22 -22.84
C ALA A 400 4.21 6.91 -24.10
N VAL A 401 5.54 6.94 -24.23
CA VAL A 401 6.20 7.54 -25.39
C VAL A 401 6.22 6.53 -26.54
N CYS A 402 5.75 7.00 -27.70
CA CYS A 402 6.02 6.43 -29.02
C CYS A 402 7.00 7.37 -29.74
#